data_AF-A0A847F0X1-F1
#
_entry.id   AF-A0A847F0X1-F1
#
_cell.length_a   1.000
_cell.length_b   1.000
_cell.length_c   1.000
_cell.angle_alpha   90.00
_cell.angle_beta   90.00
_cell.angle_gamma   90.00
#
_symmetry.space_group_name_H-M   'P 1'
#
loop_
_entity.id
_entity.type
_entity.pdbx_description
1 polymer ?
#
loop_
_entity_poly.entity_id
_entity_poly.type
_entity_poly.pdbx_seq_one_letter_code
_entity_poly.pdbx_strand_id
1 'polypeptide(L)'
;MSEAVVQRLREHFGEKILESSSFRGDEEVTVDKASYAEVIRFLRDDPETAMDLFGDLTAVDWPEREGPRFDVVVFLRSIEKRHRIRVRVRVADGESVPTLTDIYAGANWAERECFDMFGIRFDGHPDLRRILLYDEFEGHPLRKDYPIDRAQPLVEYREVSDIEKLPPFGIEQGQPFARVDWEARLAGRNKQVSPSLGVHQGQRRMLSDSEIARAERERLKRETPAADAEGSSDGAK
;
A
#
# COMPACT_ATOMS: atom_id res chain seq x y z
N MET A 1 8.45 -22.51 13.25
CA MET A 1 7.90 -23.27 12.11
C MET A 1 6.43 -22.90 11.99
N SER A 2 6.11 -21.84 11.26
CA SER A 2 4.72 -21.37 11.10
C SER A 2 3.91 -22.24 10.12
N GLU A 3 4.56 -23.08 9.31
CA GLU A 3 3.91 -23.99 8.36
C GLU A 3 2.90 -24.95 9.04
N ALA A 4 3.19 -25.38 10.27
CA ALA A 4 2.30 -26.23 11.06
C ALA A 4 0.93 -25.55 11.31
N VAL A 5 0.91 -24.23 11.46
CA VAL A 5 -0.32 -23.45 11.64
C VAL A 5 -1.16 -23.49 10.36
N VAL A 6 -0.53 -23.32 9.20
CA VAL A 6 -1.21 -23.37 7.90
C VAL A 6 -1.79 -24.76 7.63
N GLN A 7 -1.04 -25.81 7.95
CA GLN A 7 -1.53 -27.18 7.82
C GLN A 7 -2.75 -27.42 8.71
N ARG A 8 -2.70 -26.99 9.97
CA ARG A 8 -3.82 -27.13 10.91
C ARG A 8 -5.07 -26.37 10.48
N LEU A 9 -4.87 -25.17 9.91
CA LEU A 9 -5.97 -24.40 9.30
C LEU A 9 -6.61 -25.16 8.13
N ARG A 10 -5.82 -25.77 7.25
CA ARG A 10 -6.34 -26.57 6.13
C ARG A 10 -7.08 -27.82 6.61
N GLU A 11 -6.59 -28.48 7.66
CA GLU A 11 -7.24 -29.66 8.24
C GLU A 11 -8.62 -29.32 8.85
N HIS A 12 -8.76 -28.14 9.47
CA HIS A 12 -10.00 -27.75 10.13
C HIS A 12 -11.00 -27.05 9.20
N PHE A 13 -10.52 -26.18 8.30
CA PHE A 13 -11.36 -25.29 7.50
C PHE A 13 -11.43 -25.68 6.01
N GLY A 14 -10.56 -26.57 5.53
CA GLY A 14 -10.62 -27.12 4.17
C GLY A 14 -10.72 -26.04 3.09
N GLU A 15 -11.80 -26.11 2.30
CA GLU A 15 -12.08 -25.22 1.16
C GLU A 15 -12.27 -23.74 1.54
N LYS A 16 -12.49 -23.42 2.83
CA LYS A 16 -12.56 -22.03 3.30
C LYS A 16 -11.21 -21.31 3.24
N ILE A 17 -10.10 -22.06 3.17
CA ILE A 17 -8.76 -21.51 2.93
C ILE A 17 -8.53 -21.45 1.42
N LEU A 18 -8.73 -20.27 0.85
CA LEU A 18 -8.70 -20.06 -0.60
C LEU A 18 -7.28 -20.17 -1.16
N GLU A 19 -6.32 -19.59 -0.46
CA GLU A 19 -4.91 -19.55 -0.89
C GLU A 19 -4.00 -19.60 0.33
N SER A 20 -2.76 -20.03 0.10
CA SER A 20 -1.70 -19.90 1.10
C SER A 20 -0.36 -19.67 0.41
N SER A 21 0.50 -18.87 1.04
CA SER A 21 1.85 -18.61 0.56
C SER A 21 2.84 -18.63 1.72
N SER A 22 4.02 -19.18 1.46
CA SER A 22 5.18 -19.09 2.35
C SER A 22 6.27 -18.27 1.66
N PHE A 23 6.77 -17.23 2.31
CA PHE A 23 7.91 -16.48 1.81
C PHE A 23 8.85 -16.08 2.96
N ARG A 24 10.09 -16.57 2.93
CA ARG A 24 11.13 -16.27 3.95
C ARG A 24 10.65 -16.54 5.39
N GLY A 25 9.85 -17.59 5.56
CA GLY A 25 9.25 -17.98 6.85
C GLY A 25 8.15 -17.06 7.34
N ASP A 26 7.60 -16.19 6.48
CA ASP A 26 6.30 -15.57 6.69
C ASP A 26 5.24 -16.42 6.01
N GLU A 27 4.34 -16.97 6.81
CA GLU A 27 3.19 -17.71 6.33
C GLU A 27 2.00 -16.80 6.21
N GLU A 28 1.27 -16.97 5.12
CA GLU A 28 0.12 -16.15 4.81
C GLU A 28 -0.99 -17.02 4.22
N VAL A 29 -2.21 -16.79 4.66
CA VAL A 29 -3.40 -17.51 4.20
C VAL A 29 -4.47 -16.51 3.78
N THR A 30 -5.07 -16.74 2.62
CA THR A 30 -6.28 -16.04 2.19
C THR A 30 -7.49 -16.88 2.58
N VAL A 31 -8.45 -16.30 3.29
CA VAL A 31 -9.63 -17.01 3.77
C VAL A 31 -10.91 -16.42 3.18
N ASP A 32 -11.94 -17.25 3.10
CA ASP A 32 -13.28 -16.80 2.75
C ASP A 32 -13.82 -15.79 3.79
N LYS A 33 -14.55 -14.79 3.29
CA LYS A 33 -15.07 -13.67 4.10
C LYS A 33 -16.05 -14.14 5.17
N ALA A 34 -16.92 -15.10 4.87
CA ALA A 34 -17.91 -15.60 5.83
C ALA A 34 -17.25 -16.38 6.98
N SER A 35 -16.06 -16.94 6.75
CA SER A 35 -15.32 -17.72 7.73
C SER A 35 -14.22 -16.91 8.44
N TYR A 36 -14.03 -15.63 8.10
CA TYR A 36 -12.90 -14.82 8.58
C TYR A 36 -12.81 -14.77 10.11
N ALA A 37 -13.85 -14.28 10.79
CA ALA A 37 -13.83 -14.18 12.25
C ALA A 37 -13.75 -15.55 12.95
N GLU A 38 -14.36 -16.59 12.36
CA GLU A 38 -14.28 -17.97 12.87
C GLU A 38 -12.85 -18.50 12.84
N VAL A 39 -12.14 -18.30 11.71
CA VAL A 39 -10.74 -18.69 11.56
C VAL A 39 -9.84 -17.94 12.54
N ILE A 40 -10.03 -16.64 12.69
CA ILE A 40 -9.22 -15.83 13.63
C ILE A 40 -9.45 -16.29 15.08
N ARG A 41 -10.71 -16.58 15.45
CA ARG A 41 -11.03 -17.09 16.78
C ARG A 41 -10.40 -18.47 17.03
N PHE A 42 -10.46 -19.36 16.05
CA PHE A 42 -9.79 -20.66 16.13
C PHE A 42 -8.27 -20.51 16.35
N LEU A 43 -7.60 -19.63 15.60
CA LEU A 43 -6.17 -19.38 15.76
C LEU A 43 -5.78 -18.87 17.14
N ARG A 44 -6.67 -18.12 17.79
CA ARG A 44 -6.45 -17.64 19.17
C ARG A 44 -6.66 -18.76 20.18
N ASP A 45 -7.77 -19.50 20.04
CA ASP A 45 -8.28 -20.41 21.06
C ASP A 45 -7.67 -21.83 20.99
N ASP A 46 -7.15 -22.24 19.83
CA ASP A 46 -6.54 -23.55 19.66
C ASP A 46 -5.15 -23.64 20.35
N PRO A 47 -4.93 -24.57 21.29
CA PRO A 47 -3.69 -24.64 22.08
C PRO A 47 -2.41 -24.90 21.29
N GLU A 48 -2.51 -25.47 20.09
CA GLU A 48 -1.35 -25.74 19.24
C GLU A 48 -0.91 -24.49 18.47
N THR A 49 -1.85 -23.60 18.14
CA THR A 49 -1.54 -22.33 17.46
C THR A 49 -1.34 -21.19 18.45
N ALA A 50 -2.23 -21.03 19.42
CA ALA A 50 -2.18 -20.09 20.55
C ALA A 50 -1.75 -18.67 20.13
N MET A 51 -2.42 -18.11 19.12
CA MET A 51 -2.14 -16.75 18.62
C MET A 51 -2.67 -15.70 19.61
N ASP A 52 -1.93 -15.46 20.67
CA ASP A 52 -2.29 -14.59 21.79
C ASP A 52 -1.97 -13.11 21.56
N LEU A 53 -1.10 -12.80 20.59
CA LEU A 53 -0.68 -11.44 20.28
C LEU A 53 -1.25 -10.96 18.94
N PHE A 54 -2.16 -9.98 19.01
CA PHE A 54 -2.55 -9.16 17.87
C PHE A 54 -1.40 -8.20 17.52
N GLY A 55 -0.90 -8.31 16.30
CA GLY A 55 0.16 -7.44 15.79
C GLY A 55 -0.39 -6.16 15.18
N ASP A 56 -1.13 -6.31 14.09
CA ASP A 56 -1.71 -5.19 13.34
C ASP A 56 -2.85 -5.66 12.43
N LEU A 57 -3.69 -4.73 11.98
CA LEU A 57 -4.67 -4.96 10.92
C LEU A 57 -4.61 -3.79 9.94
N THR A 58 -4.42 -4.11 8.67
CA THR A 58 -4.30 -3.11 7.60
C THR A 58 -5.05 -3.55 6.36
N ALA A 59 -5.16 -2.66 5.37
CA ALA A 59 -5.76 -2.98 4.09
C ALA A 59 -4.82 -2.62 2.92
N VAL A 60 -4.96 -3.35 1.82
CA VAL A 60 -4.26 -3.09 0.57
C VAL A 60 -5.27 -2.93 -0.55
N ASP A 61 -5.14 -1.83 -1.29
CA ASP A 61 -6.02 -1.49 -2.41
C ASP A 61 -5.44 -1.95 -3.75
N TRP A 62 -6.20 -2.80 -4.44
CA TRP A 62 -5.89 -3.42 -5.74
C TRP A 62 -6.93 -3.02 -6.80
N PRO A 63 -6.90 -1.77 -7.30
CA PRO A 63 -7.94 -1.25 -8.19
C PRO A 63 -8.04 -1.95 -9.55
N GLU A 64 -6.95 -2.59 -10.00
CA GLU A 64 -6.88 -3.29 -11.30
C GLU A 64 -7.24 -4.77 -11.21
N ARG A 65 -7.48 -5.28 -10.00
CA ARG A 65 -7.76 -6.70 -9.80
C ARG A 65 -9.18 -7.02 -10.27
N GLU A 66 -9.31 -8.04 -11.11
CA GLU A 66 -10.60 -8.63 -11.43
C GLU A 66 -11.17 -9.32 -10.18
N GLY A 67 -12.22 -8.73 -9.58
CA GLY A 67 -12.87 -9.24 -8.37
C GLY A 67 -12.77 -8.28 -7.18
N PRO A 68 -12.67 -8.79 -5.94
CA PRO A 68 -12.61 -7.94 -4.75
C PRO A 68 -11.38 -7.01 -4.75
N ARG A 69 -11.65 -5.70 -4.59
CA ARG A 69 -10.65 -4.62 -4.68
C ARG A 69 -9.69 -4.58 -3.49
N PHE A 70 -10.16 -4.87 -2.28
CA PHE A 70 -9.38 -4.71 -1.06
C PHE A 70 -8.93 -6.05 -0.49
N ASP A 71 -7.70 -6.09 0.00
CA ASP A 71 -7.21 -7.15 0.87
C ASP A 71 -7.10 -6.60 2.29
N VAL A 72 -7.93 -7.07 3.22
CA VAL A 72 -7.75 -6.79 4.65
C VAL A 72 -6.84 -7.86 5.24
N VAL A 73 -5.75 -7.45 5.87
CA VAL A 73 -4.69 -8.34 6.37
C VAL A 73 -4.51 -8.11 7.85
N VAL A 74 -4.61 -9.19 8.64
CA VAL A 74 -4.29 -9.19 10.07
C VAL A 74 -3.02 -9.98 10.33
N PHE A 75 -2.17 -9.43 11.19
CA PHE A 75 -0.91 -10.01 11.60
C PHE A 75 -1.06 -10.56 13.01
N LEU A 76 -0.87 -11.88 13.16
CA LEU A 76 -1.00 -12.57 14.43
C LEU A 76 0.30 -13.27 14.81
N ARG A 77 0.55 -13.33 16.11
CA ARG A 77 1.72 -14.00 16.68
C ARG A 77 1.33 -14.77 17.93
N SER A 78 1.98 -15.91 18.13
CA SER A 78 2.00 -16.63 19.39
C SER A 78 3.30 -16.32 20.12
N ILE A 79 3.22 -15.82 21.35
CA ILE A 79 4.42 -15.55 22.17
C ILE A 79 5.05 -16.87 22.64
N GLU A 80 4.22 -17.79 23.15
CA GLU A 80 4.67 -19.06 23.70
C GLU A 80 5.27 -19.96 22.60
N LYS A 81 4.53 -20.19 21.51
CA LYS A 81 4.94 -21.08 20.42
C LYS A 81 5.89 -20.42 19.41
N ARG A 82 6.02 -19.08 19.48
CA ARG A 82 6.82 -18.25 18.55
C ARG A 82 6.39 -18.43 17.09
N HIS A 83 5.10 -18.70 16.88
CA HIS A 83 4.49 -18.75 15.56
C HIS A 83 4.07 -17.34 15.12
N ARG A 84 4.11 -17.10 13.81
CA ARG A 84 3.59 -15.89 13.17
C ARG A 84 2.79 -16.27 11.94
N ILE A 85 1.67 -15.61 11.70
CA ILE A 85 0.85 -15.83 10.51
C ILE A 85 0.19 -14.51 10.09
N ARG A 86 0.05 -14.33 8.78
CA ARG A 86 -0.80 -13.29 8.19
C ARG A 86 -2.08 -13.92 7.66
N VAL A 87 -3.22 -13.40 8.07
CA VAL A 87 -4.51 -13.84 7.55
C VAL A 87 -5.09 -12.71 6.72
N ARG A 88 -5.40 -13.01 5.46
CA ARG A 88 -5.94 -12.07 4.49
C ARG A 88 -7.38 -12.45 4.15
N VAL A 89 -8.25 -11.45 4.04
CA VAL A 89 -9.60 -11.58 3.50
C VAL A 89 -9.77 -10.59 2.36
N ARG A 90 -10.43 -11.02 1.29
CA ARG A 90 -10.73 -10.23 0.10
C ARG A 90 -12.11 -9.58 0.22
N VAL A 91 -12.20 -8.29 -0.09
CA VAL A 91 -13.39 -7.47 0.13
C VAL A 91 -13.65 -6.58 -1.08
N ALA A 92 -14.88 -6.57 -1.59
CA ALA A 92 -15.27 -5.66 -2.67
C ALA A 92 -15.56 -4.25 -2.13
N ASP A 93 -15.51 -3.24 -2.99
CA ASP A 93 -15.84 -1.86 -2.56
C ASP A 93 -17.32 -1.76 -2.18
N GLY A 94 -17.60 -1.15 -1.03
CA GLY A 94 -18.94 -1.08 -0.45
C GLY A 94 -19.38 -2.30 0.37
N GLU A 95 -18.62 -3.40 0.36
CA GLU A 95 -18.89 -4.53 1.24
C GLU A 95 -18.26 -4.35 2.62
N SER A 96 -18.88 -4.98 3.62
CA SER A 96 -18.38 -5.04 4.99
C SER A 96 -17.65 -6.35 5.29
N VAL A 97 -16.84 -6.31 6.35
CA VAL A 97 -16.10 -7.44 6.91
C VAL A 97 -16.51 -7.64 8.38
N PRO A 98 -16.57 -8.87 8.91
CA PRO A 98 -16.77 -9.07 10.34
C PRO A 98 -15.68 -8.38 11.18
N THR A 99 -16.06 -7.70 12.27
CA THR A 99 -15.11 -7.17 13.25
C THR A 99 -14.34 -8.30 13.96
N LEU A 100 -13.13 -7.99 14.42
CA LEU A 100 -12.31 -8.82 15.28
C LEU A 100 -12.23 -8.26 16.71
N THR A 101 -12.94 -7.18 17.02
CA THR A 101 -12.90 -6.54 18.34
C THR A 101 -13.39 -7.42 19.49
N ASP A 102 -14.27 -8.39 19.20
CA ASP A 102 -14.71 -9.43 20.14
C ASP A 102 -13.61 -10.47 20.42
N ILE A 103 -12.63 -10.59 19.51
CA ILE A 103 -11.52 -11.53 19.62
C ILE A 103 -10.27 -10.86 20.22
N TYR A 104 -9.88 -9.70 19.67
CA TYR A 104 -8.75 -8.92 20.10
C TYR A 104 -9.15 -7.47 20.34
N ALA A 105 -9.01 -6.99 21.57
CA ALA A 105 -9.32 -5.59 21.92
C ALA A 105 -8.48 -4.58 21.11
N GLY A 106 -7.25 -4.95 20.71
CA GLY A 106 -6.37 -4.12 19.88
C GLY A 106 -6.91 -3.86 18.46
N ALA A 107 -7.82 -4.70 17.96
CA ALA A 107 -8.39 -4.54 16.62
C ALA A 107 -9.25 -3.27 16.49
N ASN A 108 -9.76 -2.71 17.60
CA ASN A 108 -10.66 -1.56 17.57
C ASN A 108 -10.05 -0.35 16.85
N TRP A 109 -8.80 -0.02 17.17
CA TRP A 109 -8.14 1.14 16.58
C TRP A 109 -7.72 0.88 15.14
N ALA A 110 -7.23 -0.33 14.85
CA ALA A 110 -6.81 -0.72 13.51
C ALA A 110 -7.99 -0.80 12.52
N GLU A 111 -9.14 -1.32 12.95
CA GLU A 111 -10.37 -1.33 12.14
C GLU A 111 -10.87 0.10 11.85
N ARG A 112 -10.77 1.01 12.82
CA ARG A 112 -11.09 2.43 12.62
C ARG A 112 -10.12 3.13 11.66
N GLU A 113 -8.84 2.82 11.74
CA GLU A 113 -7.84 3.32 10.79
C GLU A 113 -8.13 2.81 9.37
N CYS A 114 -8.42 1.52 9.20
CA CYS A 114 -8.82 0.96 7.91
C CYS A 114 -10.11 1.60 7.36
N PHE A 115 -11.08 1.88 8.23
CA PHE A 115 -12.29 2.60 7.84
C PHE A 115 -11.98 4.03 7.39
N ASP A 116 -11.16 4.77 8.13
CA ASP A 116 -10.84 6.17 7.82
C ASP A 116 -10.01 6.28 6.52
N MET A 117 -9.01 5.40 6.36
CA MET A 117 -8.04 5.46 5.27
C MET A 117 -8.49 4.77 3.98
N PHE A 118 -9.28 3.69 4.07
CA PHE A 118 -9.72 2.88 2.93
C PHE A 118 -11.25 2.80 2.79
N GLY A 119 -12.04 3.23 3.79
CA GLY A 119 -13.50 3.18 3.72
C GLY A 119 -14.11 1.79 3.92
N ILE A 120 -13.34 0.84 4.42
CA ILE A 120 -13.81 -0.53 4.67
C ILE A 120 -14.64 -0.55 5.96
N ARG A 121 -15.86 -1.09 5.90
CA ARG A 121 -16.77 -1.15 7.05
C ARG A 121 -16.59 -2.48 7.79
N PHE A 122 -16.59 -2.42 9.12
CA PHE A 122 -16.52 -3.60 9.97
C PHE A 122 -17.85 -3.83 10.70
N ASP A 123 -18.49 -4.96 10.45
CA ASP A 123 -19.77 -5.32 11.03
C ASP A 123 -19.60 -5.77 12.48
N GLY A 124 -20.39 -5.19 13.38
CA GLY A 124 -20.33 -5.47 14.81
C GLY A 124 -19.32 -4.61 15.59
N HIS A 125 -18.60 -3.70 14.93
CA HIS A 125 -17.63 -2.82 15.60
C HIS A 125 -18.34 -1.83 16.56
N PRO A 126 -17.85 -1.63 17.81
CA PRO A 126 -18.54 -0.83 18.82
C PRO A 126 -18.57 0.68 18.55
N ASP A 127 -17.51 1.27 17.98
CA ASP A 127 -17.42 2.71 17.66
C ASP A 127 -16.66 2.92 16.34
N LEU A 128 -17.32 2.68 15.20
CA LEU A 128 -16.69 2.84 13.89
C LEU A 128 -16.81 4.29 13.39
N ARG A 129 -15.88 5.13 13.82
CA ARG A 129 -15.73 6.53 13.37
C ARG A 129 -14.29 6.84 12.98
N ARG A 130 -14.10 7.93 12.23
CA ARG A 130 -12.78 8.44 11.83
C ARG A 130 -11.85 8.60 13.04
N ILE A 131 -10.55 8.49 12.81
CA ILE A 131 -9.56 8.53 13.90
C ILE A 131 -8.30 9.30 13.52
N LEU A 132 -7.87 9.27 12.26
CA LEU A 132 -6.69 9.96 11.77
C LEU A 132 -7.04 11.28 11.10
N LEU A 133 -8.15 11.32 10.37
CA LEU A 133 -8.63 12.50 9.67
C LEU A 133 -9.55 13.33 10.57
N TYR A 134 -9.65 14.62 10.24
CA TYR A 134 -10.64 15.49 10.85
C TYR A 134 -12.06 15.16 10.36
N ASP A 135 -13.07 15.56 11.11
CA ASP A 135 -14.45 15.09 10.95
C ASP A 135 -15.05 15.44 9.57
N GLU A 136 -14.72 16.61 9.04
CA GLU A 136 -15.19 17.13 7.75
C GLU A 136 -14.37 16.63 6.54
N PHE A 137 -13.38 15.75 6.74
CA PHE A 137 -12.57 15.26 5.63
C PHE A 137 -13.43 14.45 4.66
N GLU A 138 -13.34 14.75 3.36
CA GLU A 138 -14.05 14.01 2.32
C GLU A 138 -13.15 12.99 1.63
N GLY A 139 -13.55 11.72 1.69
CA GLY A 139 -12.85 10.61 1.03
C GLY A 139 -11.90 9.80 1.93
N HIS A 140 -11.06 8.99 1.28
CA HIS A 140 -10.21 7.95 1.86
C HIS A 140 -8.80 8.00 1.24
N PRO A 141 -7.81 8.62 1.91
CA PRO A 141 -6.52 8.99 1.30
C PRO A 141 -5.64 7.84 0.82
N LEU A 142 -5.73 6.66 1.44
CA LEU A 142 -4.86 5.54 1.08
C LEU A 142 -5.39 4.71 -0.10
N ARG A 143 -6.60 5.02 -0.57
CA ARG A 143 -7.09 4.45 -1.83
C ARG A 143 -6.29 5.01 -3.02
N LYS A 144 -6.03 4.15 -4.01
CA LYS A 144 -5.21 4.46 -5.18
C LYS A 144 -5.88 5.41 -6.18
N ASP A 145 -7.18 5.63 -6.04
CA ASP A 145 -7.99 6.60 -6.80
C ASP A 145 -8.04 7.99 -6.13
N TYR A 146 -7.63 8.12 -4.86
CA TYR A 146 -7.60 9.44 -4.20
C TYR A 146 -6.48 10.31 -4.79
N PRO A 147 -6.77 11.56 -5.25
CA PRO A 147 -5.74 12.40 -5.84
C PRO A 147 -4.70 12.81 -4.80
N ILE A 148 -3.43 12.60 -5.13
CA ILE A 148 -2.29 12.86 -4.24
C ILE A 148 -2.09 14.34 -3.91
N ASP A 149 -2.49 15.23 -4.81
CA ASP A 149 -2.41 16.68 -4.66
C ASP A 149 -3.66 17.29 -4.00
N ARG A 150 -4.69 16.46 -3.73
CA ARG A 150 -5.91 16.90 -3.07
C ARG A 150 -5.66 17.12 -1.58
N ALA A 151 -5.19 18.33 -1.27
CA ALA A 151 -5.15 18.87 0.07
C ALA A 151 -6.53 19.44 0.45
N GLN A 152 -6.93 19.21 1.70
CA GLN A 152 -8.16 19.77 2.27
C GLN A 152 -7.79 20.45 3.61
N PRO A 153 -7.35 21.71 3.59
CA PRO A 153 -6.95 22.40 4.81
C PRO A 153 -8.18 22.85 5.62
N LEU A 154 -8.18 22.63 6.95
CA LEU A 154 -9.25 23.15 7.82
C LEU A 154 -9.23 24.67 7.92
N VAL A 155 -8.03 25.26 7.78
CA VAL A 155 -7.82 26.70 7.88
C VAL A 155 -7.31 27.20 6.54
N GLU A 156 -7.97 28.21 6.00
CA GLU A 156 -7.56 28.83 4.75
C GLU A 156 -6.11 29.29 4.81
N TYR A 157 -5.38 29.02 3.73
CA TYR A 157 -3.99 29.40 3.60
C TYR A 157 -3.88 30.92 3.48
N ARG A 158 -3.09 31.57 4.35
CA ARG A 158 -2.80 33.01 4.27
C ARG A 158 -2.26 33.39 2.90
N GLU A 159 -2.94 34.26 2.16
CA GLU A 159 -2.39 34.82 0.93
C GLU A 159 -1.21 35.76 1.23
N VAL A 160 -0.12 35.61 0.49
CA VAL A 160 1.05 36.49 0.58
C VAL A 160 1.30 37.03 -0.82
N SER A 161 1.23 38.35 -0.98
CA SER A 161 1.53 39.01 -2.25
C SER A 161 2.95 38.65 -2.72
N ASP A 162 3.10 38.45 -4.02
CA ASP A 162 4.37 38.10 -4.70
C ASP A 162 4.91 36.69 -4.41
N ILE A 163 4.13 35.80 -3.77
CA ILE A 163 4.49 34.38 -3.59
C ILE A 163 3.40 33.49 -4.18
N GLU A 164 3.74 32.79 -5.26
CA GLU A 164 2.90 31.71 -5.79
C GLU A 164 3.00 30.50 -4.86
N LYS A 165 1.90 30.19 -4.16
CA LYS A 165 1.83 29.00 -3.33
C LYS A 165 1.69 27.77 -4.20
N LEU A 166 2.80 27.08 -4.37
CA LEU A 166 2.81 25.78 -5.01
C LEU A 166 2.16 24.77 -4.07
N PRO A 167 1.40 23.79 -4.59
CA PRO A 167 0.95 22.67 -3.77
C PRO A 167 2.16 22.08 -3.04
N PRO A 168 1.98 21.58 -1.80
CA PRO A 168 3.10 21.17 -0.93
C PRO A 168 4.04 20.14 -1.57
N PHE A 169 3.60 19.48 -2.66
CA PHE A 169 4.40 18.57 -3.47
C PHE A 169 4.14 18.82 -4.97
N GLY A 170 4.61 19.95 -5.52
CA GLY A 170 4.64 20.15 -6.97
C GLY A 170 5.44 19.03 -7.68
N ILE A 171 5.09 18.74 -8.95
CA ILE A 171 5.75 17.69 -9.77
C ILE A 171 7.29 17.88 -9.79
N GLU A 172 7.76 19.12 -9.70
CA GLU A 172 9.19 19.46 -9.75
C GLU A 172 9.85 19.62 -8.37
N GLN A 173 9.10 19.54 -7.27
CA GLN A 173 9.55 20.04 -5.96
C GLN A 173 9.76 19.00 -4.87
N GLY A 174 9.77 17.69 -5.18
CA GLY A 174 10.20 16.74 -4.14
C GLY A 174 10.03 15.24 -4.35
N GLN A 175 9.58 14.75 -5.50
CA GLN A 175 9.49 13.30 -5.73
C GLN A 175 10.09 12.89 -7.10
N PRO A 176 11.39 13.09 -7.36
CA PRO A 176 11.96 12.85 -8.69
C PRO A 176 12.01 11.37 -9.11
N PHE A 177 11.83 10.41 -8.20
CA PHE A 177 12.21 9.01 -8.46
C PHE A 177 11.11 7.95 -8.40
N ALA A 178 9.88 8.25 -7.94
CA ALA A 178 8.94 7.16 -7.64
C ALA A 178 7.47 7.32 -8.09
N ARG A 179 7.00 8.52 -8.50
CA ARG A 179 5.54 8.79 -8.59
C ARG A 179 5.09 9.57 -9.82
N VAL A 180 5.80 9.45 -10.93
CA VAL A 180 5.44 10.03 -12.23
C VAL A 180 5.19 8.90 -13.21
N ASP A 181 4.03 8.93 -13.88
CA ASP A 181 3.82 8.09 -15.06
C ASP A 181 4.71 8.65 -16.18
N TRP A 182 5.87 8.04 -16.36
CA TRP A 182 6.85 8.51 -17.33
C TRP A 182 6.32 8.44 -18.77
N GLU A 183 5.49 7.46 -19.10
CA GLU A 183 4.89 7.35 -20.43
C GLU A 183 3.88 8.48 -20.66
N ALA A 184 3.04 8.79 -19.67
CA ALA A 184 2.15 9.93 -19.74
C ALA A 184 2.93 11.26 -19.82
N ARG A 185 3.98 11.45 -19.01
CA ARG A 185 4.81 12.67 -19.04
C ARG A 185 5.49 12.88 -20.37
N LEU A 186 6.06 11.82 -20.95
CA LEU A 186 6.70 11.87 -22.26
C LEU A 186 5.67 12.12 -23.39
N ALA A 187 4.42 11.73 -23.19
CA ALA A 187 3.29 12.09 -24.06
C ALA A 187 2.68 13.48 -23.76
N GLY A 188 3.35 14.32 -22.95
CA GLY A 188 2.91 15.67 -22.61
C GLY A 188 1.83 15.76 -21.52
N ARG A 189 1.47 14.63 -20.87
CA ARG A 189 0.49 14.57 -19.78
C ARG A 189 1.18 14.57 -18.42
N ASN A 190 0.76 15.44 -17.51
CA ASN A 190 1.34 15.55 -16.17
C ASN A 190 0.63 14.65 -15.14
N LYS A 191 0.61 13.33 -15.38
CA LYS A 191 -0.09 12.35 -14.51
C LYS A 191 0.84 11.80 -13.43
N GLN A 192 0.40 11.86 -12.17
CA GLN A 192 1.02 11.15 -11.05
C GLN A 192 0.29 9.84 -10.78
N VAL A 193 1.04 8.77 -10.49
CA VAL A 193 0.50 7.44 -10.18
C VAL A 193 1.19 6.86 -8.95
N SER A 194 0.48 6.02 -8.19
CA SER A 194 1.10 5.25 -7.09
C SER A 194 2.18 4.32 -7.64
N PRO A 195 3.35 4.19 -6.99
CA PRO A 195 4.43 3.30 -7.44
C PRO A 195 3.95 1.85 -7.62
N SER A 196 3.07 1.38 -6.73
CA SER A 196 2.47 0.05 -6.84
C SER A 196 1.66 -0.11 -8.12
N LEU A 197 0.83 0.87 -8.45
CA LEU A 197 0.01 0.87 -9.66
C LEU A 197 0.90 0.92 -10.91
N GLY A 198 1.95 1.76 -10.90
CA GLY A 198 2.95 1.77 -11.96
C GLY A 198 3.59 0.40 -12.17
N VAL A 199 4.04 -0.26 -11.09
CA VAL A 199 4.62 -1.61 -11.17
C VAL A 199 3.60 -2.64 -11.70
N HIS A 200 2.34 -2.59 -11.29
CA HIS A 200 1.28 -3.47 -11.78
C HIS A 200 0.94 -3.23 -13.26
N GLN A 201 0.94 -1.98 -13.70
CA GLN A 201 0.80 -1.57 -15.10
C GLN A 201 2.07 -1.85 -15.95
N GLY A 202 3.12 -2.42 -15.36
CA GLY A 202 4.34 -2.77 -16.09
C GLY A 202 5.36 -1.63 -16.22
N GLN A 203 5.17 -0.50 -15.54
CA GLN A 203 6.17 0.56 -15.40
C GLN A 203 7.33 0.06 -14.52
N ARG A 204 8.26 -0.67 -15.13
CA ARG A 204 9.52 -1.12 -14.49
C ARG A 204 10.73 -0.25 -14.84
N ARG A 205 10.60 0.69 -15.78
CA ARG A 205 11.75 1.41 -16.32
C ARG A 205 11.92 2.75 -15.62
N MET A 206 13.08 2.94 -14.99
CA MET A 206 13.56 4.29 -14.66
C MET A 206 13.59 5.11 -15.97
N LEU A 207 13.38 6.44 -15.88
CA LEU A 207 13.41 7.35 -17.04
C LEU A 207 14.60 7.06 -17.97
N SER A 208 15.76 6.72 -17.38
CA SER A 208 17.01 6.38 -18.06
C SER A 208 16.92 5.26 -19.10
N ASP A 209 15.95 4.35 -18.99
CA ASP A 209 15.84 3.13 -19.79
C ASP A 209 14.70 3.19 -20.81
N SER A 210 13.99 4.32 -20.90
CA SER A 210 12.95 4.53 -21.90
C SER A 210 13.56 4.77 -23.29
N GLU A 211 12.86 4.32 -24.34
CA GLU A 211 13.28 4.56 -25.74
C GLU A 211 13.35 6.05 -26.05
N ILE A 212 12.46 6.83 -25.44
CA ILE A 212 12.40 8.28 -25.60
C ILE A 212 13.58 8.95 -24.90
N ALA A 213 13.95 8.53 -23.68
CA ALA A 213 15.18 9.04 -23.04
C ALA A 213 16.45 8.62 -23.77
N ARG A 214 16.46 7.45 -24.43
CA ARG A 214 17.56 7.05 -25.31
C ARG A 214 17.64 7.94 -26.54
N ALA A 215 16.50 8.22 -27.18
CA ALA A 215 16.43 9.14 -28.32
C ALA A 215 16.87 10.56 -27.94
N GLU A 216 16.48 11.04 -26.76
CA GLU A 216 16.87 12.35 -26.25
C GLU A 216 18.37 12.41 -25.89
N ARG A 217 18.94 11.36 -25.30
CA ARG A 217 20.39 11.24 -25.09
C ARG A 217 21.16 11.27 -26.41
N GLU A 218 20.67 10.57 -27.43
CA GLU A 218 21.29 10.57 -28.76
C GLU A 218 21.16 11.94 -29.44
N ARG A 219 20.05 12.66 -29.24
CA ARG A 219 19.90 14.04 -29.70
C ARG A 219 20.89 14.98 -29.00
N LEU A 220 20.97 14.93 -27.68
CA LEU A 220 21.90 15.75 -26.88
C LEU A 220 23.36 15.46 -27.20
N LYS A 221 23.72 14.21 -27.48
CA LYS A 221 25.07 13.84 -27.97
C LYS A 221 25.38 14.44 -29.34
N ARG A 222 24.39 14.64 -30.20
CA ARG A 222 24.56 15.30 -31.52
C ARG A 222 24.62 16.82 -31.39
N GLU A 223 23.92 17.38 -30.41
CA GLU A 223 23.85 18.83 -30.14
C GLU A 223 25.03 19.34 -29.30
N THR A 224 25.74 18.46 -28.57
CA THR A 224 26.94 18.83 -27.81
C THR A 224 28.18 18.64 -28.68
N PRO A 225 28.88 19.71 -29.12
CA PRO A 225 30.17 19.54 -29.78
C PRO A 225 31.14 18.87 -28.80
N ALA A 226 31.87 17.86 -29.28
CA ALA A 226 32.93 17.23 -28.49
C ALA A 226 33.87 18.34 -28.02
N ALA A 227 33.97 18.53 -26.70
CA ALA A 227 35.04 19.37 -26.16
C ALA A 227 36.34 18.64 -26.49
N ASP A 228 37.02 19.15 -27.51
CA ASP A 228 38.21 18.56 -28.09
C ASP A 228 39.28 18.32 -27.04
N ALA A 229 39.83 17.12 -27.14
CA ALA A 229 41.15 16.80 -26.63
C ALA A 229 42.16 17.73 -27.32
N GLU A 230 42.71 18.72 -26.60
CA GLU A 230 44.00 19.32 -26.95
C GLU A 230 44.57 20.19 -25.81
N GLY A 231 45.73 19.74 -25.27
CA GLY A 231 46.84 20.63 -24.90
C GLY A 231 46.82 21.36 -23.55
N SER A 232 47.45 20.76 -22.54
CA SER A 232 48.50 21.48 -21.79
C SER A 232 49.38 20.48 -21.04
N SER A 233 50.52 20.21 -21.64
CA SER A 233 51.73 19.83 -20.92
C SER A 233 52.12 20.99 -20.01
N ASP A 234 52.05 20.79 -18.69
CA ASP A 234 52.94 21.49 -17.78
C ASP A 234 53.17 20.62 -16.55
N GLY A 235 54.24 19.82 -16.65
CA GLY A 235 54.88 19.24 -15.47
C GLY A 235 55.80 20.28 -14.87
N ALA A 236 55.45 20.80 -13.70
CA ALA A 236 56.39 21.50 -12.84
C ALA A 236 55.98 21.45 -11.36
N LYS A 237 56.77 20.66 -10.62
CA LYS A 237 56.97 20.59 -9.16
C LYS A 237 56.00 19.76 -8.32
#